data_AF-A0A935PQQ3-F1
#
_entry.id   AF-A0A935PQQ3-F1
#
_cell.length_a   1.000
_cell.length_b   1.000
_cell.length_c   1.000
_cell.angle_alpha   90.00
_cell.angle_beta   90.00
_cell.angle_gamma   90.00
#
_symmetry.space_group_name_H-M   'P 1'
#
loop_
_entity.id
_entity.type
_entity.pdbx_description
1 polymer ?
#
loop_
_entity_poly.entity_id
_entity_poly.type
_entity_poly.pdbx_seq_one_letter_code
_entity_poly.pdbx_strand_id
1 'polypeptide(L)'
;MPVRLLRRLAAFAVALFALPAPASFHLWAINEIYSNADGTVQFVELSAFAGGQQFLAGHTLASNAPGGNKVFTFPSNLPGDTLGKKMLLGTAGFAALGVVAPDYVLPDGFLSRSGGTLVFADIYDVVNHGALPSDGVLSIDRTGATATNSPTNFFGTTGTVAPAPVDLTVTKSGGGTGTVASTPAGIACGAACTAGFSAGTLVTLTATPAAGSGFAGWAGGGCAGTGPCALTLAAATSVTASFETGTAIPRLGNISTRMQVLTGDDVMIGGFIIGGTVPKTVVVRASGPSLVPFGIANALANPVLQLFTGPTPVATNDNWQEAANAATLQASGFAPGNALESAIHMTLAPGAYTGVVTGAGGATGVGIIEVFEVDQPGVPLANISTRGRVLTGNDVMIGGFVINGTSPQTVVVRARGPSLIPFGIASALADPELTLVRSSDQGVLATNDDWGSAANAAQVTASGFAPANAKESAILVTLPPGAYTAIVRGVANTTGVAIIEVFAQ
;
A
#
# COMPACT_ATOMS: atom_id res chain seq x y z
N MET A 1 28.77 -82.22 84.15
CA MET A 1 27.69 -83.04 84.75
C MET A 1 26.46 -82.16 84.94
N PRO A 2 25.21 -82.59 84.74
CA PRO A 2 24.67 -83.56 83.79
C PRO A 2 23.36 -83.11 83.07
N VAL A 3 23.04 -83.87 82.02
CA VAL A 3 21.77 -84.23 81.34
C VAL A 3 20.42 -83.95 82.05
N ARG A 4 19.42 -83.49 81.28
CA ARG A 4 18.03 -84.02 81.06
C ARG A 4 17.09 -82.89 80.56
N LEU A 5 15.94 -83.04 79.87
CA LEU A 5 15.29 -83.96 78.92
C LEU A 5 13.83 -83.40 78.77
N LEU A 6 13.15 -83.63 77.64
CA LEU A 6 11.71 -83.44 77.31
C LEU A 6 11.22 -82.03 76.89
N ARG A 7 10.74 -81.79 75.64
CA ARG A 7 9.54 -82.24 74.88
C ARG A 7 8.19 -81.61 75.34
N ARG A 8 7.64 -80.65 74.57
CA ARG A 8 6.39 -80.77 73.75
C ARG A 8 5.81 -79.41 73.29
N LEU A 9 5.59 -79.33 71.97
CA LEU A 9 4.64 -78.55 71.15
C LEU A 9 3.59 -77.62 71.82
N ALA A 10 3.40 -76.41 71.28
CA ALA A 10 2.32 -76.09 70.31
C ALA A 10 2.22 -74.58 69.96
N ALA A 11 1.77 -74.33 68.72
CA ALA A 11 1.16 -73.10 68.18
C ALA A 11 2.05 -71.85 67.96
N PHE A 12 2.53 -71.69 66.72
CA PHE A 12 2.99 -70.40 66.19
C PHE A 12 1.76 -69.59 65.72
N ALA A 13 1.46 -68.49 66.41
CA ALA A 13 0.60 -67.45 65.89
C ALA A 13 1.40 -66.61 64.88
N VAL A 14 1.01 -66.66 63.60
CA VAL A 14 1.56 -65.76 62.57
C VAL A 14 0.83 -64.43 62.70
N ALA A 15 1.52 -63.44 63.26
CA ALA A 15 1.08 -62.04 63.18
C ALA A 15 1.23 -61.58 61.73
N LEU A 16 0.09 -61.35 61.07
CA LEU A 16 0.03 -60.76 59.74
C LEU A 16 0.37 -59.27 59.86
N PHE A 17 1.64 -58.90 59.67
CA PHE A 17 2.01 -57.51 59.43
C PHE A 17 1.53 -57.14 58.01
N ALA A 18 0.48 -56.32 57.92
CA ALA A 18 0.14 -55.64 56.69
C ALA A 18 1.29 -54.67 56.36
N LEU A 19 2.10 -55.01 55.37
CA LEU A 19 3.00 -54.05 54.73
C LEU A 19 2.15 -53.04 53.97
N PRO A 20 2.46 -51.73 54.02
CA PRO A 20 1.79 -50.76 53.16
C PRO A 20 2.08 -51.13 51.70
N ALA A 21 1.02 -51.33 50.92
CA ALA A 21 1.14 -51.49 49.47
C ALA A 21 1.72 -50.19 48.88
N PRO A 22 2.71 -50.24 47.96
CA PRO A 22 3.08 -49.06 47.18
C PRO A 22 1.84 -48.64 46.37
N ALA A 23 1.33 -47.44 46.67
CA ALA A 23 0.20 -46.86 45.96
C ALA A 23 0.54 -46.70 44.47
N SER A 24 -0.45 -46.97 43.61
CA SER A 24 -0.37 -46.73 42.17
C SER A 24 0.07 -45.28 41.90
N PHE A 25 1.13 -45.13 41.12
CA PHE A 25 1.84 -43.89 40.89
C PHE A 25 1.16 -43.00 39.82
N HIS A 26 1.27 -41.69 39.99
CA HIS A 26 0.64 -40.64 39.18
C HIS A 26 1.05 -40.69 37.70
N LEU A 27 0.23 -41.32 36.86
CA LEU A 27 0.44 -41.44 35.40
C LEU A 27 0.08 -40.15 34.62
N TRP A 28 0.67 -39.03 35.03
CA TRP A 28 0.60 -37.75 34.32
C TRP A 28 1.90 -37.52 33.55
N ALA A 29 1.82 -37.06 32.30
CA ALA A 29 2.99 -36.61 31.55
C ALA A 29 2.84 -35.16 31.09
N ILE A 30 3.91 -34.40 31.24
CA ILE A 30 4.06 -33.05 30.70
C ILE A 30 4.09 -33.17 29.17
N ASN A 31 3.17 -32.46 28.52
CA ASN A 31 2.98 -32.55 27.08
C ASN A 31 3.00 -31.19 26.38
N GLU A 32 2.82 -30.09 27.10
CA GLU A 32 2.91 -28.74 26.52
C GLU A 32 3.54 -27.75 27.52
N ILE A 33 4.48 -26.95 27.03
CA ILE A 33 5.21 -25.96 27.83
C ILE A 33 5.24 -24.63 27.05
N TYR A 34 4.84 -23.53 27.70
CA TYR A 34 4.76 -22.21 27.09
C TYR A 34 5.27 -21.11 28.02
N SER A 35 5.91 -20.10 27.44
CA SER A 35 6.20 -18.82 28.07
C SER A 35 6.10 -17.71 27.03
N ASN A 36 5.52 -16.55 27.38
CA ASN A 36 5.66 -15.34 26.59
C ASN A 36 7.07 -14.72 26.76
N ALA A 37 7.36 -13.67 25.97
CA ALA A 37 8.68 -13.04 25.89
C ALA A 37 9.21 -12.49 27.23
N ASP A 38 8.33 -11.94 28.07
CA ASP A 38 8.69 -11.35 29.37
C ASP A 38 8.54 -12.33 30.55
N GLY A 39 7.97 -13.51 30.32
CA GLY A 39 7.86 -14.61 31.30
C GLY A 39 6.75 -14.42 32.32
N THR A 40 5.91 -13.41 32.15
CA THR A 40 4.75 -13.14 33.01
C THR A 40 3.57 -14.06 32.71
N VAL A 41 3.48 -14.55 31.48
CA VAL A 41 2.47 -15.52 31.03
C VAL A 41 3.18 -16.82 30.69
N GLN A 42 3.00 -17.82 31.56
CA GLN A 42 3.52 -19.17 31.37
C GLN A 42 2.47 -20.20 31.74
N PHE A 43 2.54 -21.38 31.10
CA PHE A 43 1.78 -22.54 31.51
C PHE A 43 2.54 -23.85 31.24
N VAL A 44 2.13 -24.89 31.97
CA VAL A 44 2.52 -26.29 31.78
C VAL A 44 1.24 -27.12 31.72
N GLU A 45 1.08 -27.93 30.68
CA GLU A 45 -0.02 -28.87 30.53
C GLU A 45 0.48 -30.30 30.71
N LEU A 46 -0.25 -31.09 31.49
CA LEU A 46 0.00 -32.51 31.66
C LEU A 46 -1.22 -33.32 31.18
N SER A 47 -1.01 -34.52 30.63
CA SER A 47 -2.08 -35.46 30.29
C SER A 47 -2.00 -36.72 31.14
N ALA A 48 -3.15 -37.21 31.59
CA ALA A 48 -3.27 -38.46 32.34
C ALA A 48 -3.58 -39.64 31.42
N PHE A 49 -2.79 -40.71 31.55
CA PHE A 49 -2.98 -41.96 30.80
C PHE A 49 -3.79 -43.03 31.56
N ALA A 50 -4.17 -42.74 32.80
CA ALA A 50 -4.97 -43.64 33.63
C ALA A 50 -5.98 -42.87 34.48
N GLY A 51 -7.02 -43.57 34.92
CA GLY A 51 -7.93 -43.10 35.95
C GLY A 51 -7.32 -43.18 37.34
N GLY A 52 -7.97 -42.57 38.33
CA GLY A 52 -7.56 -42.63 39.74
C GLY A 52 -6.34 -41.80 40.13
N GLN A 53 -5.90 -40.84 39.29
CA GLN A 53 -4.67 -40.06 39.48
C GLN A 53 -4.91 -38.68 40.09
N GLN A 54 -6.06 -38.46 40.72
CA GLN A 54 -6.51 -37.14 41.21
C GLN A 54 -5.82 -36.67 42.49
N PHE A 55 -5.14 -37.56 43.22
CA PHE A 55 -4.58 -37.30 44.54
C PHE A 55 -3.24 -36.56 44.46
N LEU A 56 -3.26 -35.27 44.11
CA LEU A 56 -2.05 -34.48 43.90
C LEU A 56 -1.57 -33.71 45.14
N ALA A 57 -2.42 -33.51 46.15
CA ALA A 57 -2.09 -32.66 47.30
C ALA A 57 -0.79 -33.10 47.98
N GLY A 58 0.15 -32.16 48.11
CA GLY A 58 1.48 -32.40 48.71
C GLY A 58 2.55 -32.91 47.75
N HIS A 59 2.21 -33.35 46.53
CA HIS A 59 3.20 -33.58 45.48
C HIS A 59 3.73 -32.27 44.92
N THR A 60 4.78 -32.35 44.09
CA THR A 60 5.45 -31.16 43.55
C THR A 60 5.60 -31.17 42.03
N LEU A 61 5.61 -29.98 41.43
CA LEU A 61 6.23 -29.72 40.13
C LEU A 61 7.47 -28.86 40.38
N ALA A 62 8.63 -29.29 39.93
CA ALA A 62 9.88 -28.54 40.05
C ALA A 62 10.38 -28.11 38.67
N SER A 63 10.78 -26.84 38.53
CA SER A 63 11.54 -26.31 37.40
C SER A 63 12.98 -26.06 37.82
N ASN A 64 13.90 -26.82 37.24
CA ASN A 64 15.33 -26.74 37.52
C ASN A 64 16.03 -26.08 36.34
N ALA A 65 16.76 -25.00 36.59
CA ALA A 65 17.43 -24.24 35.54
C ALA A 65 18.75 -23.64 36.05
N PRO A 66 19.67 -23.25 35.14
CA PRO A 66 20.94 -22.62 35.52
C PRO A 66 20.80 -21.35 36.38
N GLY A 67 19.64 -20.68 36.33
CA GLY A 67 19.31 -19.50 37.13
C GLY A 67 18.66 -19.77 38.49
N GLY A 68 18.52 -21.04 38.90
CA GLY A 68 17.93 -21.46 40.17
C GLY A 68 16.74 -22.42 39.99
N ASN A 69 16.44 -23.16 41.06
CA ASN A 69 15.34 -24.13 41.08
C ASN A 69 14.09 -23.51 41.70
N LYS A 70 12.93 -23.76 41.09
CA LYS A 70 11.61 -23.35 41.58
C LYS A 70 10.76 -24.59 41.82
N VAL A 71 10.01 -24.61 42.92
CA VAL A 71 9.16 -25.75 43.30
C VAL A 71 7.76 -25.25 43.59
N PHE A 72 6.77 -25.84 42.94
CA PHE A 72 5.35 -25.68 43.21
C PHE A 72 4.85 -26.93 43.93
N THR A 73 4.17 -26.75 45.07
CA THR A 73 3.52 -27.85 45.79
C THR A 73 2.03 -27.78 45.53
N PHE A 74 1.43 -28.88 45.08
CA PHE A 74 0.00 -28.94 44.77
C PHE A 74 -0.82 -28.75 46.06
N PRO A 75 -1.70 -27.74 46.13
CA PRO A 75 -2.43 -27.40 47.34
C PRO A 75 -3.64 -28.30 47.60
N SER A 76 -4.14 -28.98 46.56
CA SER A 76 -5.36 -29.78 46.61
C SER A 76 -5.34 -30.91 45.59
N ASN A 77 -6.33 -31.81 45.69
CA ASN A 77 -6.59 -32.86 44.71
C ASN A 77 -7.49 -32.35 43.58
N LEU A 78 -7.44 -33.03 42.43
CA LEU A 78 -8.37 -32.78 41.31
C LEU A 78 -9.78 -33.33 41.64
N PRO A 79 -10.85 -32.75 41.06
CA PRO A 79 -12.23 -33.00 41.49
C PRO A 79 -12.88 -34.28 40.94
N GLY A 80 -12.16 -35.18 40.27
CA GLY A 80 -12.76 -36.40 39.68
C GLY A 80 -11.76 -37.35 39.03
N ASP A 81 -12.29 -38.36 38.33
CA ASP A 81 -11.46 -39.35 37.62
C ASP A 81 -10.64 -38.72 36.49
N THR A 82 -9.45 -39.28 36.24
CA THR A 82 -8.39 -38.65 35.46
C THR A 82 -8.16 -39.28 34.09
N LEU A 83 -8.82 -40.40 33.75
CA LEU A 83 -8.52 -41.10 32.50
C LEU A 83 -8.76 -40.19 31.28
N GLY A 84 -7.71 -39.93 30.49
CA GLY A 84 -7.77 -39.08 29.31
C GLY A 84 -7.97 -37.59 29.59
N LYS A 85 -7.83 -37.16 30.85
CA LYS A 85 -7.91 -35.75 31.24
C LYS A 85 -6.57 -35.05 31.06
N LYS A 86 -6.66 -33.73 30.96
CA LYS A 86 -5.51 -32.83 31.02
C LYS A 86 -5.49 -32.08 32.36
N MET A 87 -4.37 -31.50 32.72
CA MET A 87 -4.21 -30.65 33.88
C MET A 87 -3.37 -29.46 33.47
N LEU A 88 -3.91 -28.26 33.70
CA LEU A 88 -3.30 -27.00 33.31
C LEU A 88 -2.79 -26.26 34.54
N LEU A 89 -1.48 -26.03 34.59
CA LEU A 89 -0.85 -25.15 35.55
C LEU A 89 -0.48 -23.85 34.83
N GLY A 90 -1.03 -22.72 35.25
CA GLY A 90 -0.78 -21.41 34.63
C GLY A 90 -0.31 -20.39 35.65
N THR A 91 0.57 -19.47 35.26
CA THR A 91 0.95 -18.29 36.09
C THR A 91 -0.24 -17.38 36.39
N ALA A 92 -0.08 -16.44 37.32
CA ALA A 92 -1.11 -15.43 37.59
C ALA A 92 -1.39 -14.55 36.34
N GLY A 93 -0.34 -14.20 35.59
CA GLY A 93 -0.48 -13.51 34.31
C GLY A 93 -1.27 -14.32 33.28
N PHE A 94 -1.06 -15.63 33.19
CA PHE A 94 -1.87 -16.52 32.35
C PHE A 94 -3.35 -16.53 32.78
N ALA A 95 -3.63 -16.68 34.08
CA ALA A 95 -5.00 -16.68 34.58
C ALA A 95 -5.73 -15.36 34.28
N ALA A 96 -5.03 -14.23 34.35
CA ALA A 96 -5.57 -12.91 34.06
C ALA A 96 -5.98 -12.70 32.59
N LEU A 97 -5.43 -13.49 31.66
CA LEU A 97 -5.85 -13.45 30.25
C LEU A 97 -7.28 -13.95 30.04
N GLY A 98 -7.81 -14.77 30.96
CA GLY A 98 -9.17 -15.31 30.86
C GLY A 98 -9.40 -16.28 29.69
N VAL A 99 -8.33 -16.72 29.01
CA VAL A 99 -8.40 -17.62 27.84
C VAL A 99 -8.87 -19.02 28.25
N VAL A 100 -8.25 -19.59 29.29
CA VAL A 100 -8.67 -20.81 29.99
C VAL A 100 -8.32 -20.64 31.46
N ALA A 101 -9.24 -20.98 32.37
CA ALA A 101 -8.94 -20.97 33.79
C ALA A 101 -7.99 -22.15 34.11
N PRO A 102 -6.78 -21.90 34.67
CA PRO A 102 -5.87 -22.98 35.05
C PRO A 102 -6.41 -23.75 36.26
N ASP A 103 -6.09 -25.04 36.33
CA ASP A 103 -6.44 -25.90 37.47
C ASP A 103 -5.60 -25.53 38.71
N TYR A 104 -4.36 -25.07 38.48
CA TYR A 104 -3.46 -24.58 39.52
C TYR A 104 -2.71 -23.32 39.07
N VAL A 105 -2.49 -22.39 40.00
CA VAL A 105 -1.76 -21.14 39.73
C VAL A 105 -0.28 -21.28 40.10
N LEU A 106 0.61 -21.16 39.13
CA LEU A 106 2.06 -21.14 39.32
C LEU A 106 2.55 -19.76 39.78
N PRO A 107 3.65 -19.68 40.55
CA PRO A 107 4.37 -18.44 40.77
C PRO A 107 4.87 -17.83 39.46
N ASP A 108 4.96 -16.50 39.37
CA ASP A 108 5.43 -15.82 38.16
C ASP A 108 6.88 -16.20 37.80
N GLY A 109 7.13 -16.33 36.50
CA GLY A 109 8.41 -16.77 35.95
C GLY A 109 8.83 -18.18 36.38
N PHE A 110 7.90 -19.06 36.79
CA PHE A 110 8.17 -20.44 37.21
C PHE A 110 9.08 -21.21 36.24
N LEU A 111 8.86 -21.06 34.93
CA LEU A 111 9.66 -21.66 33.87
C LEU A 111 10.86 -20.79 33.49
N SER A 112 12.01 -21.44 33.30
CA SER A 112 13.16 -20.83 32.64
C SER A 112 12.94 -20.71 31.14
N ARG A 113 13.10 -19.52 30.56
CA ARG A 113 12.96 -19.34 29.10
C ARG A 113 14.16 -19.84 28.29
N SER A 114 15.34 -19.90 28.89
CA SER A 114 16.57 -20.33 28.20
C SER A 114 16.75 -21.85 28.13
N GLY A 115 15.84 -22.61 28.76
CA GLY A 115 15.93 -24.05 28.91
C GLY A 115 16.08 -24.48 30.37
N GLY A 116 15.74 -25.75 30.63
CA GLY A 116 15.71 -26.33 31.96
C GLY A 116 15.08 -27.72 31.97
N THR A 117 14.86 -28.23 33.18
CA THR A 117 14.22 -29.52 33.42
C THR A 117 12.98 -29.32 34.28
N LEU A 118 11.84 -29.82 33.81
CA LEU A 118 10.64 -29.98 34.63
C LEU A 118 10.61 -31.38 35.23
N VAL A 119 10.32 -31.47 36.53
CA VAL A 119 10.22 -32.71 37.28
C VAL A 119 8.88 -32.75 38.00
N PHE A 120 8.02 -33.68 37.62
CA PHE A 120 6.73 -33.90 38.26
C PHE A 120 6.81 -35.02 39.30
N ALA A 121 6.28 -34.74 40.50
CA ALA A 121 6.14 -35.64 41.64
C ALA A 121 7.39 -36.50 41.91
N ASP A 122 8.45 -35.89 42.46
CA ASP A 122 9.66 -36.57 42.95
C ASP A 122 10.50 -37.38 41.93
N ILE A 123 10.09 -37.46 40.64
CA ILE A 123 10.78 -37.95 39.40
C ILE A 123 9.86 -38.78 38.46
N TYR A 124 8.55 -38.80 38.67
CA TYR A 124 7.66 -39.65 37.86
C TYR A 124 7.62 -39.26 36.39
N ASP A 125 7.58 -37.97 36.08
CA ASP A 125 7.80 -37.48 34.72
C ASP A 125 8.85 -36.37 34.73
N VAL A 126 9.76 -36.45 33.76
CA VAL A 126 10.88 -35.54 33.63
C VAL A 126 10.96 -35.10 32.18
N VAL A 127 10.90 -33.78 31.95
CA VAL A 127 11.03 -33.19 30.63
C VAL A 127 12.17 -32.19 30.64
N ASN A 128 13.18 -32.45 29.82
CA ASN A 128 14.20 -31.47 29.48
C ASN A 128 13.70 -30.64 28.31
N HIS A 129 13.74 -29.33 28.43
CA HIS A 129 13.36 -28.43 27.36
C HIS A 129 14.47 -27.45 27.02
N GLY A 130 14.56 -27.09 25.75
CA GLY A 130 15.41 -26.02 25.25
C GLY A 130 14.82 -24.64 25.51
N ALA A 131 15.31 -23.64 24.76
CA ALA A 131 14.75 -22.30 24.80
C ALA A 131 13.27 -22.32 24.40
N LEU A 132 12.43 -21.62 25.17
CA LEU A 132 11.02 -21.49 24.87
C LEU A 132 10.80 -20.42 23.78
N PRO A 133 9.83 -20.60 22.87
CA PRO A 133 9.48 -19.58 21.88
C PRO A 133 9.14 -18.25 22.54
N SER A 134 9.52 -17.14 21.91
CA SER A 134 9.27 -15.78 22.41
C SER A 134 8.22 -15.01 21.59
N ASP A 135 7.62 -15.65 20.59
CA ASP A 135 6.64 -15.05 19.68
C ASP A 135 5.26 -14.83 20.31
N GLY A 136 5.02 -15.37 21.51
CA GLY A 136 3.74 -15.28 22.20
C GLY A 136 2.67 -16.22 21.65
N VAL A 137 2.98 -17.06 20.65
CA VAL A 137 2.04 -17.97 19.96
C VAL A 137 2.44 -19.43 20.11
N LEU A 138 3.72 -19.76 19.99
CA LEU A 138 4.18 -21.14 19.97
C LEU A 138 4.47 -21.65 21.38
N SER A 139 4.03 -22.86 21.67
CA SER A 139 4.50 -23.69 22.77
C SER A 139 5.43 -24.78 22.23
N ILE A 140 6.04 -25.54 23.13
CA ILE A 140 6.76 -26.77 22.77
C ILE A 140 6.07 -27.97 23.40
N ASP A 141 6.18 -29.11 22.72
CA ASP A 141 5.85 -30.40 23.31
C ASP A 141 7.03 -30.97 24.13
N ARG A 142 6.83 -32.15 24.71
CA ARG A 142 7.86 -32.84 25.51
C ARG A 142 9.14 -33.21 24.75
N THR A 143 9.09 -33.27 23.41
CA THR A 143 10.23 -33.53 22.55
C THR A 143 10.97 -32.25 22.14
N GLY A 144 10.38 -31.08 22.47
CA GLY A 144 10.87 -29.77 22.07
C GLY A 144 10.32 -29.31 20.72
N ALA A 145 9.41 -30.06 20.09
CA ALA A 145 8.79 -29.65 18.84
C ALA A 145 7.79 -28.51 19.09
N THR A 146 7.80 -27.49 18.24
CA THR A 146 6.95 -26.31 18.39
C THR A 146 5.58 -26.49 17.73
N ALA A 147 4.52 -26.04 18.40
CA ALA A 147 3.17 -25.95 17.85
C ALA A 147 2.46 -24.70 18.38
N THR A 148 1.36 -24.28 17.75
CA THR A 148 0.50 -23.23 18.31
C THR A 148 0.00 -23.67 19.68
N ASN A 149 0.10 -22.79 20.65
CA ASN A 149 -0.27 -23.12 22.01
C ASN A 149 -1.77 -23.45 22.14
N SER A 150 -2.09 -24.52 22.86
CA SER A 150 -3.44 -25.08 23.01
C SER A 150 -3.80 -25.49 24.45
N PRO A 151 -3.52 -24.63 25.46
CA PRO A 151 -3.73 -24.99 26.86
C PRO A 151 -5.15 -25.48 27.12
N THR A 152 -5.26 -26.62 27.77
CA THR A 152 -6.54 -27.25 28.10
C THR A 152 -6.58 -27.66 29.57
N ASN A 153 -7.59 -27.19 30.30
CA ASN A 153 -7.75 -27.52 31.72
C ASN A 153 -8.42 -28.89 31.95
N PHE A 154 -8.55 -29.28 33.22
CA PHE A 154 -9.15 -30.56 33.64
C PHE A 154 -10.59 -30.75 33.18
N PHE A 155 -11.33 -29.66 33.01
CA PHE A 155 -12.70 -29.68 32.53
C PHE A 155 -12.80 -29.80 30.99
N GLY A 156 -11.67 -29.81 30.28
CA GLY A 156 -11.61 -29.91 28.82
C GLY A 156 -11.82 -28.57 28.11
N THR A 157 -11.82 -27.45 28.83
CA THR A 157 -11.84 -26.11 28.21
C THR A 157 -10.49 -25.84 27.60
N THR A 158 -10.47 -25.50 26.31
CA THR A 158 -9.25 -25.20 25.54
C THR A 158 -9.29 -23.77 24.97
N GLY A 159 -8.14 -23.17 24.77
CA GLY A 159 -7.98 -21.85 24.17
C GLY A 159 -6.56 -21.64 23.65
N THR A 160 -6.26 -20.45 23.14
CA THR A 160 -4.94 -20.10 22.61
C THR A 160 -4.52 -18.73 23.15
N VAL A 161 -3.34 -18.67 23.74
CA VAL A 161 -2.67 -17.43 24.12
C VAL A 161 -2.23 -16.71 22.84
N ALA A 162 -2.60 -15.43 22.71
CA ALA A 162 -2.19 -14.57 21.61
C ALA A 162 -1.11 -13.59 22.08
N PRO A 163 -0.27 -13.07 21.16
CA PRO A 163 0.68 -12.02 21.48
C PRO A 163 -0.03 -10.78 22.00
N ALA A 164 0.62 -10.06 22.92
CA ALA A 164 0.09 -8.80 23.41
C ALA A 164 -0.12 -7.82 22.23
N PRO A 165 -1.22 -7.04 22.23
CA PRO A 165 -1.42 -6.00 21.25
C PRO A 165 -0.32 -4.92 21.32
N VAL A 166 0.09 -4.41 20.16
CA VAL A 166 0.95 -3.24 19.99
C VAL A 166 0.15 -2.14 19.29
N ASP A 167 0.40 -0.89 19.71
CA ASP A 167 -0.36 0.25 19.20
C ASP A 167 0.15 0.71 17.83
N LEU A 168 -0.76 0.87 16.89
CA LEU A 168 -0.56 1.65 15.67
C LEU A 168 -1.28 2.98 15.81
N THR A 169 -0.53 4.08 15.74
CA THR A 169 -1.06 5.43 15.73
C THR A 169 -0.96 6.03 14.34
N VAL A 170 -2.08 6.49 13.78
CA VAL A 170 -2.11 7.22 12.51
C VAL A 170 -2.48 8.67 12.78
N THR A 171 -1.65 9.59 12.32
CA THR A 171 -1.88 11.04 12.36
C THR A 171 -2.12 11.58 10.97
N LYS A 172 -3.05 12.53 10.81
CA LYS A 172 -3.21 13.24 9.54
C LYS A 172 -2.49 14.58 9.58
N SER A 173 -1.99 15.02 8.44
CA SER A 173 -1.38 16.34 8.28
C SER A 173 -1.77 16.96 6.94
N GLY A 174 -1.37 18.22 6.73
CA GLY A 174 -1.68 19.01 5.53
C GLY A 174 -2.97 19.82 5.63
N GLY A 175 -3.23 20.66 4.61
CA GLY A 175 -4.39 21.56 4.56
C GLY A 175 -5.68 20.92 4.00
N GLY A 176 -5.59 19.70 3.48
CA GLY A 176 -6.69 18.93 2.94
C GLY A 176 -7.38 18.03 3.97
N THR A 177 -8.40 17.31 3.53
CA THR A 177 -9.13 16.34 4.35
C THR A 177 -9.25 15.00 3.64
N GLY A 178 -9.52 13.95 4.41
CA GLY A 178 -9.69 12.58 3.91
C GLY A 178 -9.91 11.61 5.06
N THR A 179 -9.92 10.32 4.78
CA THR A 179 -10.02 9.23 5.75
C THR A 179 -8.84 8.26 5.59
N VAL A 180 -8.52 7.54 6.67
CA VAL A 180 -7.56 6.42 6.63
C VAL A 180 -8.24 5.22 7.25
N ALA A 181 -8.16 4.08 6.57
CA ALA A 181 -8.66 2.79 7.02
C ALA A 181 -7.53 1.74 7.03
N SER A 182 -7.65 0.72 7.88
CA SER A 182 -6.76 -0.44 7.89
C SER A 182 -7.43 -1.77 7.53
N THR A 183 -6.63 -2.69 7.01
CA THR A 183 -6.93 -4.13 6.96
C THR A 183 -5.79 -4.91 7.64
N PRO A 184 -6.04 -5.71 8.71
CA PRO A 184 -7.31 -5.90 9.40
C PRO A 184 -7.92 -4.59 9.95
N ALA A 185 -9.23 -4.59 10.18
CA ALA A 185 -9.94 -3.42 10.66
C ALA A 185 -9.47 -3.04 12.07
N GLY A 186 -9.24 -1.74 12.30
CA GLY A 186 -8.83 -1.19 13.60
C GLY A 186 -8.57 0.31 13.52
N ILE A 187 -7.98 0.78 12.42
CA ILE A 187 -7.83 2.20 12.09
C ILE A 187 -9.00 2.66 11.22
N ALA A 188 -9.68 3.72 11.64
CA ALA A 188 -10.73 4.42 10.89
C ALA A 188 -10.76 5.91 11.31
N CYS A 189 -9.72 6.67 10.96
CA CYS A 189 -9.50 7.98 11.62
C CYS A 189 -10.24 9.16 10.97
N GLY A 190 -10.60 10.15 11.82
CA GLY A 190 -10.94 11.54 11.49
C GLY A 190 -9.73 12.51 11.52
N ALA A 191 -9.09 12.77 12.67
CA ALA A 191 -7.87 13.60 12.77
C ALA A 191 -6.62 12.82 13.22
N ALA A 192 -6.74 12.02 14.29
CA ALA A 192 -5.79 10.98 14.68
C ALA A 192 -6.58 9.78 15.19
N CYS A 193 -6.06 8.56 15.03
CA CYS A 193 -6.60 7.40 15.73
C CYS A 193 -5.51 6.38 16.03
N THR A 194 -5.69 5.69 17.16
CA THR A 194 -4.80 4.64 17.64
C THR A 194 -5.61 3.37 17.81
N ALA A 195 -5.05 2.24 17.38
CA ALA A 195 -5.64 0.92 17.58
C ALA A 195 -4.55 -0.11 17.90
N GLY A 196 -4.88 -1.04 18.79
CA GLY A 196 -4.02 -2.17 19.13
C GLY A 196 -4.19 -3.33 18.16
N PHE A 197 -3.09 -3.88 17.68
CA PHE A 197 -3.04 -5.09 16.85
C PHE A 197 -2.10 -6.10 17.50
N SER A 198 -2.40 -7.40 17.44
CA SER A 198 -1.48 -8.42 17.96
C SER A 198 -0.09 -8.25 17.33
N ALA A 199 0.97 -8.33 18.13
CA ALA A 199 2.33 -8.24 17.60
C ALA A 199 2.55 -9.26 16.46
N GLY A 200 3.26 -8.85 15.41
CA GLY A 200 3.47 -9.61 14.17
C GLY A 200 2.36 -9.48 13.13
N THR A 201 1.27 -8.75 13.41
CA THR A 201 0.19 -8.54 12.44
C THR A 201 0.67 -7.69 11.25
N LEU A 202 0.43 -8.17 10.03
CA LEU A 202 0.54 -7.37 8.82
C LEU A 202 -0.70 -6.47 8.69
N VAL A 203 -0.50 -5.16 8.74
CA VAL A 203 -1.55 -4.15 8.60
C VAL A 203 -1.33 -3.40 7.29
N THR A 204 -2.38 -3.27 6.48
CA THR A 204 -2.40 -2.44 5.28
C THR A 204 -3.26 -1.20 5.52
N LEU A 205 -2.65 -0.03 5.40
CA LEU A 205 -3.29 1.29 5.48
C LEU A 205 -3.65 1.80 4.09
N THR A 206 -4.88 2.31 3.96
CA THR A 206 -5.39 2.94 2.75
C THR A 206 -5.92 4.32 3.08
N ALA A 207 -5.48 5.33 2.33
CA ALA A 207 -5.97 6.70 2.44
C ALA A 207 -7.03 6.97 1.37
N THR A 208 -8.06 7.73 1.73
CA THR A 208 -9.09 8.19 0.79
C THR A 208 -9.30 9.69 0.97
N PRO A 209 -8.81 10.53 0.05
CA PRO A 209 -9.07 11.96 0.09
C PRO A 209 -10.55 12.30 0.03
N ALA A 210 -10.95 13.36 0.73
CA ALA A 210 -12.27 13.93 0.55
C ALA A 210 -12.32 14.76 -0.75
N ALA A 211 -13.53 15.11 -1.19
CA ALA A 211 -13.72 16.01 -2.34
C ALA A 211 -12.96 17.34 -2.13
N GLY A 212 -12.29 17.82 -3.18
CA GLY A 212 -11.46 19.03 -3.13
C GLY A 212 -10.13 18.87 -2.39
N SER A 213 -9.75 17.65 -1.97
CA SER A 213 -8.45 17.32 -1.40
C SER A 213 -7.78 16.21 -2.21
N GLY A 214 -6.48 16.00 -2.01
CA GLY A 214 -5.79 14.81 -2.48
C GLY A 214 -4.77 14.30 -1.48
N PHE A 215 -4.30 13.07 -1.71
CA PHE A 215 -3.36 12.40 -0.81
C PHE A 215 -1.93 12.68 -1.24
N ALA A 216 -1.18 13.44 -0.43
CA ALA A 216 0.20 13.80 -0.72
C ALA A 216 1.20 12.68 -0.35
N GLY A 217 0.79 11.74 0.51
CA GLY A 217 1.56 10.52 0.78
C GLY A 217 1.67 10.14 2.25
N TRP A 218 2.33 9.01 2.48
CA TRP A 218 2.66 8.48 3.80
C TRP A 218 4.06 8.89 4.26
N ALA A 219 4.25 8.96 5.57
CA ALA A 219 5.57 9.05 6.20
C ALA A 219 5.60 8.32 7.55
N GLY A 220 6.76 7.81 7.95
CA GLY A 220 6.96 7.15 9.25
C GLY A 220 6.48 5.69 9.28
N GLY A 221 6.90 4.94 10.29
CA GLY A 221 6.48 3.54 10.49
C GLY A 221 6.80 2.57 9.35
N GLY A 222 7.75 2.93 8.47
CA GLY A 222 8.07 2.18 7.25
C GLY A 222 7.21 2.51 6.04
N CYS A 223 6.25 3.45 6.15
CA CYS A 223 5.41 3.90 5.06
C CYS A 223 6.03 5.09 4.30
N ALA A 224 5.93 5.07 2.97
CA ALA A 224 6.28 6.16 2.08
C ALA A 224 5.44 6.12 0.79
N GLY A 225 5.39 7.23 0.04
CA GLY A 225 4.66 7.32 -1.23
C GLY A 225 3.14 7.44 -1.07
N THR A 226 2.39 7.30 -2.16
CA THR A 226 0.94 7.58 -2.22
C THR A 226 0.06 6.33 -2.36
N GLY A 227 0.64 5.16 -2.62
CA GLY A 227 -0.09 3.89 -2.68
C GLY A 227 -0.48 3.36 -1.29
N PRO A 228 -1.21 2.23 -1.19
CA PRO A 228 -1.47 1.58 0.09
C PRO A 228 -0.16 1.24 0.83
N CYS A 229 -0.11 1.47 2.14
CA CYS A 229 1.05 1.13 2.95
C CYS A 229 0.83 -0.19 3.71
N ALA A 230 1.66 -1.20 3.45
CA ALA A 230 1.66 -2.45 4.22
C ALA A 230 2.84 -2.47 5.21
N LEU A 231 2.56 -2.72 6.49
CA LEU A 231 3.56 -2.78 7.56
C LEU A 231 3.27 -3.93 8.55
N THR A 232 4.31 -4.59 9.04
CA THR A 232 4.19 -5.61 10.10
C THR A 232 4.47 -4.98 11.45
N LEU A 233 3.49 -5.04 12.36
CA LEU A 233 3.58 -4.38 13.67
C LEU A 233 4.31 -5.27 14.69
N ALA A 234 5.60 -5.04 14.90
CA ALA A 234 6.38 -5.73 15.94
C ALA A 234 6.40 -4.94 17.28
N ALA A 235 6.17 -3.63 17.22
CA ALA A 235 6.17 -2.72 18.36
C ALA A 235 5.25 -1.54 18.08
N ALA A 236 5.05 -0.67 19.09
CA ALA A 236 4.28 0.56 18.92
C ALA A 236 4.83 1.39 17.76
N THR A 237 3.97 1.73 16.80
CA THR A 237 4.36 2.34 15.52
C THR A 237 3.50 3.57 15.24
N SER A 238 4.12 4.62 14.69
CA SER A 238 3.43 5.85 14.27
C SER A 238 3.60 6.09 12.78
N VAL A 239 2.49 6.41 12.09
CA VAL A 239 2.43 6.72 10.67
C VAL A 239 1.71 8.07 10.47
N THR A 240 2.21 8.88 9.55
CA THR A 240 1.58 10.13 9.13
C THR A 240 0.98 9.97 7.74
N ALA A 241 -0.26 10.44 7.57
CA ALA A 241 -0.99 10.49 6.31
C ALA A 241 -1.23 11.95 5.91
N SER A 242 -0.63 12.40 4.82
CA SER A 242 -0.71 13.82 4.41
C SER A 242 -1.82 14.03 3.39
N PHE A 243 -2.79 14.89 3.71
CA PHE A 243 -3.84 15.33 2.81
C PHE A 243 -3.68 16.83 2.54
N GLU A 244 -3.63 17.21 1.28
CA GLU A 244 -3.54 18.62 0.88
C GLU A 244 -4.79 19.06 0.14
N THR A 245 -5.08 20.36 0.12
CA THR A 245 -6.13 20.88 -0.74
C THR A 245 -5.79 20.54 -2.19
N GLY A 246 -6.79 20.24 -3.02
CA GLY A 246 -6.57 19.88 -4.43
C GLY A 246 -5.83 20.98 -5.23
N THR A 247 -5.87 22.22 -4.74
CA THR A 247 -5.11 23.35 -5.27
C THR A 247 -3.63 23.37 -4.87
N ALA A 248 -3.22 22.68 -3.82
CA ALA A 248 -1.84 22.63 -3.35
C ALA A 248 -1.05 21.47 -3.98
N ILE A 249 -1.74 20.43 -4.47
CA ILE A 249 -1.09 19.28 -5.11
C ILE A 249 -0.53 19.68 -6.47
N PRO A 250 0.76 19.40 -6.74
CA PRO A 250 1.34 19.64 -8.04
C PRO A 250 0.61 18.83 -9.12
N ARG A 251 0.15 19.48 -10.18
CA ARG A 251 -0.49 18.81 -11.31
C ARG A 251 -0.37 19.58 -12.60
N LEU A 252 -0.49 18.87 -13.72
CA LEU A 252 -0.69 19.47 -15.02
C LEU A 252 -2.10 20.07 -15.09
N GLY A 253 -2.19 21.40 -15.00
CA GLY A 253 -3.43 22.16 -14.86
C GLY A 253 -4.16 22.44 -16.17
N ASN A 254 -3.41 22.50 -17.27
CA ASN A 254 -3.90 22.52 -18.64
C ASN A 254 -2.79 21.98 -19.53
N ILE A 255 -3.16 21.50 -20.72
CA ILE A 255 -2.19 21.25 -21.78
C ILE A 255 -2.78 21.77 -23.08
N SER A 256 -1.93 22.46 -23.84
CA SER A 256 -2.26 23.29 -25.00
C SER A 256 -1.26 22.99 -26.10
N THR A 257 -1.67 22.58 -27.29
CA THR A 257 -0.73 22.46 -28.41
C THR A 257 -1.10 23.38 -29.56
N ARG A 258 -0.17 24.25 -29.92
CA ARG A 258 -0.25 25.12 -31.11
C ARG A 258 0.47 24.46 -32.27
N MET A 259 -0.21 24.32 -33.39
CA MET A 259 0.37 23.87 -34.65
C MET A 259 -0.53 24.22 -35.85
N GLN A 260 -0.04 24.01 -37.07
CA GLN A 260 -0.85 24.07 -38.28
C GLN A 260 -1.86 22.91 -38.29
N VAL A 261 -3.15 23.23 -38.37
CA VAL A 261 -4.21 22.27 -38.64
C VAL A 261 -4.31 22.09 -40.14
N LEU A 262 -4.05 20.86 -40.60
CA LEU A 262 -4.14 20.47 -42.01
C LEU A 262 -5.32 19.52 -42.22
N THR A 263 -5.39 18.88 -43.39
CA THR A 263 -6.45 17.95 -43.77
C THR A 263 -5.94 16.50 -43.82
N GLY A 264 -6.87 15.54 -43.92
CA GLY A 264 -6.53 14.12 -44.05
C GLY A 264 -5.75 13.59 -42.84
N ASP A 265 -4.63 12.91 -43.08
CA ASP A 265 -3.82 12.30 -42.02
C ASP A 265 -3.04 13.33 -41.18
N ASP A 266 -2.94 14.57 -41.65
CA ASP A 266 -2.20 15.68 -41.03
C ASP A 266 -3.10 16.61 -40.18
N VAL A 267 -4.35 16.23 -39.91
CA VAL A 267 -5.19 16.92 -38.91
C VAL A 267 -4.51 16.96 -37.54
N MET A 268 -4.82 17.97 -36.74
CA MET A 268 -4.32 18.08 -35.37
C MET A 268 -5.11 17.13 -34.46
N ILE A 269 -4.41 16.28 -33.71
CA ILE A 269 -5.04 15.34 -32.78
C ILE A 269 -4.41 15.51 -31.39
N GLY A 270 -5.15 16.07 -30.44
CA GLY A 270 -4.76 16.11 -29.03
C GLY A 270 -5.31 14.90 -28.29
N GLY A 271 -4.44 14.08 -27.72
CA GLY A 271 -4.80 12.96 -26.84
C GLY A 271 -4.67 13.34 -25.36
N PHE A 272 -5.53 12.78 -24.52
CA PHE A 272 -5.44 12.96 -23.07
C PHE A 272 -5.95 11.73 -22.33
N ILE A 273 -5.45 11.53 -21.11
CA ILE A 273 -5.87 10.42 -20.24
C ILE A 273 -6.53 10.96 -18.97
N ILE A 274 -7.77 10.52 -18.75
CA ILE A 274 -8.49 10.67 -17.48
C ILE A 274 -8.02 9.54 -16.57
N GLY A 275 -7.16 9.87 -15.60
CA GLY A 275 -6.64 8.93 -14.61
C GLY A 275 -7.59 8.70 -13.42
N GLY A 276 -7.23 7.75 -12.56
CA GLY A 276 -7.99 7.43 -11.33
C GLY A 276 -9.18 6.51 -11.56
N THR A 277 -10.11 6.50 -10.61
CA THR A 277 -11.31 5.62 -10.62
C THR A 277 -12.62 6.39 -10.70
N VAL A 278 -12.57 7.72 -10.72
CA VAL A 278 -13.74 8.60 -10.68
C VAL A 278 -13.80 9.42 -11.97
N PRO A 279 -14.98 9.58 -12.60
CA PRO A 279 -15.14 10.47 -13.75
C PRO A 279 -14.71 11.91 -13.47
N LYS A 280 -14.29 12.62 -14.52
CA LYS A 280 -13.83 14.02 -14.46
C LYS A 280 -14.60 14.89 -15.44
N THR A 281 -14.97 16.08 -15.01
CA THR A 281 -15.48 17.14 -15.88
C THR A 281 -14.32 17.90 -16.52
N VAL A 282 -14.29 17.92 -17.85
CA VAL A 282 -13.29 18.62 -18.63
C VAL A 282 -13.91 19.61 -19.61
N VAL A 283 -13.14 20.62 -19.99
CA VAL A 283 -13.34 21.42 -21.20
C VAL A 283 -12.25 21.05 -22.19
N VAL A 284 -12.65 20.54 -23.36
CA VAL A 284 -11.77 20.42 -24.53
C VAL A 284 -12.15 21.52 -25.50
N ARG A 285 -11.21 22.34 -25.96
CA ARG A 285 -11.49 23.41 -26.92
C ARG A 285 -10.48 23.48 -28.04
N ALA A 286 -10.93 24.00 -29.18
CA ALA A 286 -10.08 24.36 -30.29
C ALA A 286 -10.23 25.85 -30.62
N SER A 287 -9.11 26.58 -30.58
CA SER A 287 -9.06 28.02 -30.79
C SER A 287 -8.32 28.34 -32.09
N GLY A 288 -8.79 29.36 -32.80
CA GLY A 288 -8.25 29.82 -34.07
C GLY A 288 -8.33 31.35 -34.13
N PRO A 289 -9.49 31.96 -34.38
CA PRO A 289 -9.63 33.42 -34.43
C PRO A 289 -9.10 34.17 -33.20
N SER A 290 -9.19 33.57 -32.00
CA SER A 290 -8.64 34.14 -30.77
C SER A 290 -7.11 34.26 -30.76
N LEU A 291 -6.41 33.66 -31.72
CA LEU A 291 -4.95 33.73 -31.87
C LEU A 291 -4.49 34.98 -32.63
N VAL A 292 -5.36 35.58 -33.45
CA VAL A 292 -5.02 36.75 -34.28
C VAL A 292 -4.49 37.94 -33.47
N PRO A 293 -5.09 38.31 -32.30
CA PRO A 293 -4.55 39.37 -31.45
C PRO A 293 -3.13 39.12 -30.92
N PHE A 294 -2.66 37.87 -30.92
CA PHE A 294 -1.32 37.47 -30.49
C PHE A 294 -0.31 37.42 -31.66
N GLY A 295 -0.66 38.00 -32.81
CA GLY A 295 0.23 38.08 -33.98
C GLY A 295 0.19 36.86 -34.90
N ILE A 296 -0.75 35.93 -34.69
CA ILE A 296 -0.94 34.76 -35.55
C ILE A 296 -1.88 35.13 -36.71
N ALA A 297 -1.29 35.67 -37.79
CA ALA A 297 -2.07 36.17 -38.92
C ALA A 297 -2.81 35.07 -39.70
N ASN A 298 -2.25 33.86 -39.80
CA ASN A 298 -2.85 32.73 -40.51
C ASN A 298 -3.56 31.76 -39.54
N ALA A 299 -4.39 32.29 -38.65
CA ALA A 299 -5.14 31.47 -37.72
C ALA A 299 -6.26 30.69 -38.43
N LEU A 300 -6.55 29.47 -37.95
CA LEU A 300 -7.65 28.66 -38.48
C LEU A 300 -8.98 29.39 -38.26
N ALA A 301 -9.66 29.77 -39.35
CA ALA A 301 -10.78 30.70 -39.27
C ALA A 301 -12.03 30.16 -38.57
N ASN A 302 -12.28 28.86 -38.66
CA ASN A 302 -13.41 28.19 -38.01
C ASN A 302 -13.03 26.75 -37.62
N PRO A 303 -12.48 26.55 -36.40
CA PRO A 303 -12.08 25.23 -35.90
C PRO A 303 -13.28 24.36 -35.47
N VAL A 304 -13.38 23.17 -36.06
CA VAL A 304 -14.30 22.10 -35.64
C VAL A 304 -13.55 21.12 -34.72
N LEU A 305 -14.16 20.76 -33.59
CA LEU A 305 -13.62 19.80 -32.63
C LEU A 305 -14.52 18.56 -32.54
N GLN A 306 -13.92 17.38 -32.72
CA GLN A 306 -14.58 16.10 -32.47
C GLN A 306 -13.82 15.29 -31.43
N LEU A 307 -14.51 14.85 -30.37
CA LEU A 307 -13.96 14.04 -29.29
C LEU A 307 -14.25 12.55 -29.53
N PHE A 308 -13.27 11.69 -29.25
CA PHE A 308 -13.37 10.23 -29.42
C PHE A 308 -12.90 9.46 -28.19
N THR A 309 -13.40 8.23 -28.04
CA THR A 309 -12.87 7.17 -27.19
C THR A 309 -12.57 5.96 -28.06
N GLY A 310 -11.28 5.64 -28.24
CA GLY A 310 -10.87 4.72 -29.31
C GLY A 310 -11.39 5.20 -30.68
N PRO A 311 -12.03 4.35 -31.49
CA PRO A 311 -12.61 4.74 -32.77
C PRO A 311 -14.00 5.40 -32.66
N THR A 312 -14.59 5.45 -31.47
CA THR A 312 -15.99 5.86 -31.28
C THR A 312 -16.10 7.36 -31.00
N PRO A 313 -16.89 8.13 -31.78
CA PRO A 313 -17.13 9.54 -31.51
C PRO A 313 -17.98 9.70 -30.24
N VAL A 314 -17.56 10.61 -29.37
CA VAL A 314 -18.19 10.93 -28.08
C VAL A 314 -18.98 12.23 -28.17
N ALA A 315 -18.39 13.26 -28.77
CA ALA A 315 -19.00 14.58 -28.91
C ALA A 315 -18.39 15.32 -30.10
N THR A 316 -19.11 16.33 -30.62
CA THR A 316 -18.63 17.23 -31.67
C THR A 316 -19.12 18.63 -31.39
N ASN A 317 -18.34 19.64 -31.76
CA ASN A 317 -18.72 21.04 -31.70
C ASN A 317 -17.96 21.85 -32.77
N ASP A 318 -18.64 22.82 -33.37
CA ASP A 318 -18.07 23.78 -34.34
C ASP A 318 -18.07 25.18 -33.72
N ASN A 319 -19.25 25.62 -33.27
CA ASN A 319 -19.44 26.89 -32.57
C ASN A 319 -19.86 26.63 -31.12
N TRP A 320 -19.04 27.04 -30.16
CA TRP A 320 -19.30 26.74 -28.74
C TRP A 320 -20.58 27.41 -28.22
N GLN A 321 -20.91 28.59 -28.74
CA GLN A 321 -22.08 29.36 -28.32
C GLN A 321 -23.41 28.72 -28.75
N GLU A 322 -23.38 27.86 -29.77
CA GLU A 322 -24.56 27.15 -30.26
C GLU A 322 -24.84 25.87 -29.46
N ALA A 323 -23.91 25.45 -28.59
CA ALA A 323 -24.09 24.28 -27.76
C ALA A 323 -25.13 24.51 -26.66
N ALA A 324 -25.93 23.48 -26.36
CA ALA A 324 -26.96 23.54 -25.30
C ALA A 324 -26.38 23.88 -23.91
N ASN A 325 -25.10 23.58 -23.68
CA ASN A 325 -24.38 23.85 -22.44
C ASN A 325 -23.45 25.09 -22.51
N ALA A 326 -23.65 25.99 -23.48
CA ALA A 326 -22.83 27.20 -23.65
C ALA A 326 -22.76 28.07 -22.37
N ALA A 327 -23.87 28.19 -21.64
CA ALA A 327 -23.89 28.94 -20.37
C ALA A 327 -23.00 28.29 -19.29
N THR A 328 -23.02 26.96 -19.19
CA THR A 328 -22.16 26.21 -18.26
C THR A 328 -20.69 26.31 -18.67
N LEU A 329 -20.40 26.22 -19.96
CA LEU A 329 -19.05 26.41 -20.50
C LEU A 329 -18.54 27.83 -20.20
N GLN A 330 -19.35 28.87 -20.38
CA GLN A 330 -18.99 30.24 -20.02
C GLN A 330 -18.73 30.38 -18.50
N ALA A 331 -19.57 29.76 -17.67
CA ALA A 331 -19.42 29.77 -16.21
C ALA A 331 -18.16 29.02 -15.73
N SER A 332 -17.66 28.05 -16.50
CA SER A 332 -16.41 27.34 -16.20
C SER A 332 -15.16 28.24 -16.27
N GLY A 333 -15.25 29.37 -16.99
CA GLY A 333 -14.11 30.26 -17.26
C GLY A 333 -13.21 29.83 -18.43
N PHE A 334 -13.50 28.70 -19.08
CA PHE A 334 -12.69 28.16 -20.19
C PHE A 334 -13.31 28.31 -21.58
N ALA A 335 -14.47 28.99 -21.69
CA ALA A 335 -15.08 29.27 -22.99
C ALA A 335 -14.10 30.02 -23.94
N PRO A 336 -14.06 29.66 -25.23
CA PRO A 336 -13.29 30.41 -26.22
C PRO A 336 -13.74 31.87 -26.34
N GLY A 337 -12.82 32.74 -26.76
CA GLY A 337 -13.08 34.17 -26.90
C GLY A 337 -13.88 34.55 -28.15
N ASN A 338 -13.89 33.68 -29.16
CA ASN A 338 -14.61 33.89 -30.42
C ASN A 338 -15.79 32.91 -30.54
N ALA A 339 -16.89 33.34 -31.16
CA ALA A 339 -18.10 32.53 -31.35
C ALA A 339 -17.92 31.37 -32.34
N LEU A 340 -16.99 31.51 -33.30
CA LEU A 340 -16.65 30.50 -34.31
C LEU A 340 -15.64 29.47 -33.80
N GLU A 341 -15.34 29.46 -32.51
CA GLU A 341 -14.43 28.48 -31.93
C GLU A 341 -15.22 27.34 -31.30
N SER A 342 -14.63 26.15 -31.28
CA SER A 342 -15.29 24.97 -30.75
C SER A 342 -14.86 24.65 -29.33
N ALA A 343 -15.82 24.20 -28.53
CA ALA A 343 -15.54 23.69 -27.19
C ALA A 343 -16.58 22.67 -26.75
N ILE A 344 -16.10 21.66 -26.02
CA ILE A 344 -16.87 20.55 -25.47
C ILE A 344 -16.66 20.56 -23.95
N HIS A 345 -17.75 20.76 -23.20
CA HIS A 345 -17.78 20.62 -21.74
C HIS A 345 -18.51 19.33 -21.37
N MET A 346 -17.80 18.36 -20.78
CA MET A 346 -18.33 17.01 -20.56
C MET A 346 -17.66 16.30 -19.37
N THR A 347 -18.43 15.46 -18.67
CA THR A 347 -17.91 14.51 -17.68
C THR A 347 -17.55 13.18 -18.35
N LEU A 348 -16.28 12.78 -18.23
CA LEU A 348 -15.70 11.60 -18.87
C LEU A 348 -15.24 10.59 -17.82
N ALA A 349 -15.47 9.31 -18.06
CA ALA A 349 -14.95 8.24 -17.20
C ALA A 349 -13.42 8.11 -17.34
N PRO A 350 -12.72 7.46 -16.38
CA PRO A 350 -11.32 7.14 -16.54
C PRO A 350 -11.04 6.37 -17.84
N GLY A 351 -10.04 6.80 -18.61
CA GLY A 351 -9.76 6.29 -19.94
C GLY A 351 -8.97 7.24 -20.83
N ALA A 352 -8.64 6.78 -22.03
CA ALA A 352 -7.92 7.56 -23.05
C ALA A 352 -8.91 8.17 -24.06
N TYR A 353 -8.72 9.45 -24.35
CA TYR A 353 -9.56 10.23 -25.26
C TYR A 353 -8.71 10.97 -26.28
N THR A 354 -9.29 11.26 -27.45
CA THR A 354 -8.65 12.07 -28.49
C THR A 354 -9.61 13.14 -29.01
N GLY A 355 -9.16 14.40 -29.00
CA GLY A 355 -9.79 15.51 -29.70
C GLY A 355 -9.14 15.69 -31.07
N VAL A 356 -9.94 15.56 -32.12
CA VAL A 356 -9.53 15.84 -33.51
C VAL A 356 -10.00 17.23 -33.87
N VAL A 357 -9.07 18.08 -34.31
CA VAL A 357 -9.35 19.45 -34.76
C VAL A 357 -9.20 19.52 -36.27
N THR A 358 -10.24 20.03 -36.93
CA THR A 358 -10.30 20.30 -38.37
C THR A 358 -10.78 21.72 -38.61
N GLY A 359 -10.61 22.24 -39.83
CA GLY A 359 -11.28 23.46 -40.26
C GLY A 359 -12.61 23.17 -40.91
N ALA A 360 -13.64 23.96 -40.62
CA ALA A 360 -14.92 23.90 -41.33
C ALA A 360 -14.70 23.99 -42.85
N GLY A 361 -15.36 23.12 -43.62
CA GLY A 361 -15.17 23.05 -45.07
C GLY A 361 -13.78 22.60 -45.54
N GLY A 362 -12.95 22.03 -44.65
CA GLY A 362 -11.58 21.61 -44.98
C GLY A 362 -10.55 22.75 -44.96
N ALA A 363 -10.88 23.88 -44.33
CA ALA A 363 -9.94 24.98 -44.14
C ALA A 363 -8.71 24.55 -43.33
N THR A 364 -7.59 25.24 -43.55
CA THR A 364 -6.32 25.04 -42.83
C THR A 364 -5.88 26.34 -42.18
N GLY A 365 -4.99 26.24 -41.20
CA GLY A 365 -4.45 27.39 -40.49
C GLY A 365 -3.89 27.01 -39.12
N VAL A 366 -3.30 27.97 -38.42
CA VAL A 366 -2.80 27.76 -37.06
C VAL A 366 -3.98 27.62 -36.10
N GLY A 367 -4.05 26.48 -35.41
CA GLY A 367 -4.99 26.25 -34.32
C GLY A 367 -4.28 25.93 -33.02
N ILE A 368 -5.04 25.99 -31.94
CA ILE A 368 -4.64 25.45 -30.63
C ILE A 368 -5.71 24.45 -30.19
N ILE A 369 -5.31 23.26 -29.76
CA ILE A 369 -6.16 22.38 -28.96
C ILE A 369 -5.76 22.46 -27.49
N GLU A 370 -6.75 22.59 -26.61
CA GLU A 370 -6.55 22.68 -25.16
C GLU A 370 -7.50 21.74 -24.42
N VAL A 371 -7.02 21.18 -23.31
CA VAL A 371 -7.83 20.43 -22.35
C VAL A 371 -7.64 21.04 -20.95
N PHE A 372 -8.76 21.33 -20.30
CA PHE A 372 -8.83 21.87 -18.94
C PHE A 372 -9.61 20.94 -18.04
N GLU A 373 -9.09 20.70 -16.85
CA GLU A 373 -9.83 20.06 -15.77
C GLU A 373 -10.72 21.09 -15.06
N VAL A 374 -12.02 20.83 -14.92
CA VAL A 374 -12.99 21.76 -14.33
C VAL A 374 -13.26 21.44 -12.86
N ASP A 375 -13.56 20.17 -12.55
CA ASP A 375 -14.02 19.73 -11.23
C ASP A 375 -12.89 19.31 -10.27
N GLN A 376 -11.65 19.27 -10.76
CA GLN A 376 -10.42 19.09 -9.98
C GLN A 376 -10.42 17.95 -8.93
N PRO A 377 -10.94 16.73 -9.19
CA PRO A 377 -10.87 15.65 -8.19
C PRO A 377 -9.42 15.20 -8.00
N GLY A 378 -9.09 14.71 -6.80
CA GLY A 378 -7.73 14.49 -6.28
C GLY A 378 -6.77 13.55 -7.05
N VAL A 379 -7.08 13.13 -8.28
CA VAL A 379 -6.16 12.45 -9.21
C VAL A 379 -6.01 13.32 -10.46
N PRO A 380 -4.86 13.90 -10.82
CA PRO A 380 -4.78 14.82 -11.97
C PRO A 380 -4.91 14.12 -13.34
N LEU A 381 -4.99 14.91 -14.43
CA LEU A 381 -4.79 14.41 -15.79
C LEU A 381 -3.42 13.74 -15.90
N ALA A 382 -3.37 12.52 -16.44
CA ALA A 382 -2.17 11.67 -16.38
C ALA A 382 -1.19 11.90 -17.54
N ASN A 383 -1.70 12.30 -18.71
CA ASN A 383 -0.88 12.75 -19.83
C ASN A 383 -1.68 13.71 -20.70
N ILE A 384 -0.97 14.51 -21.49
CA ILE A 384 -1.47 14.97 -22.79
C ILE A 384 -0.42 14.72 -23.85
N SER A 385 -0.91 14.29 -25.00
CA SER A 385 -0.16 14.08 -26.22
C SER A 385 -0.76 14.94 -27.33
N THR A 386 0.03 15.39 -28.29
CA THR A 386 -0.53 15.93 -29.53
C THR A 386 0.24 15.39 -30.71
N ARG A 387 -0.49 14.74 -31.63
CA ARG A 387 0.03 14.28 -32.91
C ARG A 387 -0.26 15.34 -33.97
N GLY A 388 0.73 15.62 -34.78
CA GLY A 388 0.53 16.36 -36.01
C GLY A 388 1.83 16.67 -36.74
N ARG A 389 1.71 17.35 -37.87
CA ARG A 389 2.85 17.69 -38.72
C ARG A 389 3.67 18.84 -38.13
N VAL A 390 4.93 18.57 -37.80
CA VAL A 390 5.94 19.56 -37.42
C VAL A 390 6.48 20.21 -38.68
N LEU A 391 6.39 21.55 -38.76
CA LEU A 391 6.96 22.35 -39.85
C LEU A 391 8.17 23.15 -39.32
N THR A 392 8.64 24.10 -40.11
CA THR A 392 9.84 24.89 -39.82
C THR A 392 9.49 26.32 -39.37
N GLY A 393 10.50 27.10 -38.97
CA GLY A 393 10.31 28.51 -38.62
C GLY A 393 9.34 28.71 -37.46
N ASN A 394 8.26 29.45 -37.72
CA ASN A 394 7.21 29.78 -36.75
C ASN A 394 6.09 28.72 -36.66
N ASP A 395 6.09 27.76 -37.58
CA ASP A 395 5.08 26.69 -37.71
C ASP A 395 5.54 25.35 -37.08
N VAL A 396 6.54 25.41 -36.21
CA VAL A 396 6.93 24.28 -35.35
C VAL A 396 5.79 23.86 -34.43
N MET A 397 5.83 22.62 -33.94
CA MET A 397 4.88 22.15 -32.93
C MET A 397 5.28 22.71 -31.56
N ILE A 398 4.32 23.34 -30.88
CA ILE A 398 4.54 23.93 -29.57
C ILE A 398 3.50 23.37 -28.60
N GLY A 399 3.95 22.51 -27.67
CA GLY A 399 3.15 22.03 -26.55
C GLY A 399 3.38 22.89 -25.31
N GLY A 400 2.38 23.62 -24.86
CA GLY A 400 2.35 24.33 -23.59
C GLY A 400 1.69 23.50 -22.50
N PHE A 401 2.19 23.61 -21.26
CA PHE A 401 1.56 23.02 -20.08
C PHE A 401 1.77 23.93 -18.86
N VAL A 402 0.82 23.91 -17.93
CA VAL A 402 0.96 24.61 -16.64
C VAL A 402 1.07 23.59 -15.53
N ILE A 403 2.01 23.79 -14.62
CA ILE A 403 2.05 23.13 -13.32
C ILE A 403 1.32 24.02 -12.33
N ASN A 404 0.15 23.57 -11.89
CA ASN A 404 -0.57 24.13 -10.75
C ASN A 404 -0.11 23.44 -9.46
N GLY A 405 -0.40 24.01 -8.30
CA GLY A 405 0.04 23.49 -7.01
C GLY A 405 0.97 24.45 -6.29
N THR A 406 1.44 24.06 -5.11
CA THR A 406 2.41 24.83 -4.32
C THR A 406 3.80 24.19 -4.28
N SER A 407 3.92 22.96 -4.76
CA SER A 407 5.17 22.19 -4.78
C SER A 407 5.66 21.97 -6.21
N PRO A 408 6.97 21.74 -6.43
CA PRO A 408 7.48 21.33 -7.73
C PRO A 408 6.91 19.98 -8.19
N GLN A 409 6.73 19.82 -9.51
CA GLN A 409 6.33 18.56 -10.15
C GLN A 409 7.49 18.03 -10.98
N THR A 410 7.81 16.75 -10.82
CA THR A 410 8.70 16.05 -11.76
C THR A 410 7.90 15.65 -13.00
N VAL A 411 8.41 15.98 -14.18
CA VAL A 411 7.76 15.67 -15.45
C VAL A 411 8.73 15.01 -16.43
N VAL A 412 8.20 14.14 -17.28
CA VAL A 412 8.85 13.71 -18.52
C VAL A 412 8.15 14.39 -19.69
N VAL A 413 8.90 15.21 -20.44
CA VAL A 413 8.47 15.76 -21.71
C VAL A 413 9.19 14.99 -22.81
N ARG A 414 8.48 14.45 -23.81
CA ARG A 414 9.12 13.72 -24.92
C ARG A 414 8.52 14.10 -26.27
N ALA A 415 9.34 14.00 -27.31
CA ALA A 415 8.90 14.10 -28.69
C ALA A 415 9.27 12.84 -29.46
N ARG A 416 8.27 12.24 -30.11
CA ARG A 416 8.40 10.98 -30.84
C ARG A 416 8.11 11.17 -32.32
N GLY A 417 8.90 10.53 -33.16
CA GLY A 417 8.81 10.60 -34.61
C GLY A 417 8.99 9.21 -35.20
N PRO A 418 10.22 8.66 -35.27
CA PRO A 418 10.47 7.35 -35.86
C PRO A 418 9.64 6.22 -35.24
N SER A 419 9.30 6.29 -33.95
CA SER A 419 8.45 5.29 -33.31
C SER A 419 7.00 5.27 -33.80
N LEU A 420 6.58 6.22 -34.63
CA LEU A 420 5.25 6.28 -35.23
C LEU A 420 5.13 5.43 -36.51
N ILE A 421 6.26 5.12 -37.15
CA ILE A 421 6.30 4.36 -38.42
C ILE A 421 5.60 2.99 -38.29
N PRO A 422 5.83 2.20 -37.22
CA PRO A 422 5.13 0.93 -37.03
C PRO A 422 3.60 1.05 -36.90
N PHE A 423 3.09 2.24 -36.62
CA PHE A 423 1.65 2.55 -36.51
C PHE A 423 1.06 3.12 -37.81
N GLY A 424 1.78 2.99 -38.94
CA GLY A 424 1.32 3.41 -40.26
C GLY A 424 1.63 4.87 -40.63
N ILE A 425 2.34 5.61 -39.78
CA ILE A 425 2.73 7.00 -40.04
C ILE A 425 4.06 7.02 -40.81
N ALA A 426 3.98 6.82 -42.13
CA ALA A 426 5.17 6.74 -42.98
C ALA A 426 5.97 8.06 -43.06
N SER A 427 5.30 9.21 -42.92
CA SER A 427 5.89 10.56 -42.99
C SER A 427 6.32 11.09 -41.62
N ALA A 428 6.71 10.21 -40.71
CA ALA A 428 7.17 10.58 -39.38
C ALA A 428 8.40 11.50 -39.42
N LEU A 429 8.47 12.44 -38.46
CA LEU A 429 9.64 13.29 -38.28
C LEU A 429 10.84 12.42 -37.91
N ALA A 430 11.90 12.43 -38.72
CA ALA A 430 12.98 11.47 -38.62
C ALA A 430 13.86 11.66 -37.38
N ASP A 431 14.03 12.90 -36.92
CA ASP A 431 14.93 13.26 -35.82
C ASP A 431 14.32 14.47 -35.06
N PRO A 432 13.38 14.23 -34.13
CA PRO A 432 12.74 15.27 -33.32
C PRO A 432 13.65 15.82 -32.21
N GLU A 433 13.95 17.11 -32.26
CA GLU A 433 14.60 17.86 -31.19
C GLU A 433 13.56 18.57 -30.30
N LEU A 434 13.78 18.54 -28.99
CA LEU A 434 12.94 19.14 -27.97
C LEU A 434 13.66 20.27 -27.23
N THR A 435 13.03 21.43 -27.12
CA THR A 435 13.46 22.54 -26.26
C THR A 435 12.37 22.85 -25.24
N LEU A 436 12.71 22.84 -23.96
CA LEU A 436 11.82 23.23 -22.87
C LEU A 436 12.13 24.66 -22.41
N VAL A 437 11.11 25.49 -22.34
CA VAL A 437 11.17 26.92 -22.04
C VAL A 437 10.22 27.26 -20.91
N ARG A 438 10.64 28.14 -20.00
CA ARG A 438 9.77 28.75 -18.99
C ARG A 438 9.03 29.93 -19.61
N SER A 439 7.70 29.93 -19.57
CA SER A 439 6.91 30.93 -20.31
C SER A 439 7.02 32.34 -19.72
N SER A 440 7.31 32.49 -18.43
CA SER A 440 7.35 33.79 -17.74
C SER A 440 8.48 34.72 -18.20
N ASP A 441 9.63 34.14 -18.55
CA ASP A 441 10.85 34.88 -18.92
C ASP A 441 11.44 34.40 -20.25
N GLN A 442 10.80 33.43 -20.90
CA GLN A 442 11.29 32.76 -22.12
C GLN A 442 12.66 32.09 -21.94
N GLY A 443 13.03 31.76 -20.70
CA GLY A 443 14.29 31.10 -20.39
C GLY A 443 14.28 29.63 -20.82
N VAL A 444 15.29 29.21 -21.59
CA VAL A 444 15.49 27.79 -21.93
C VAL A 444 15.96 27.04 -20.69
N LEU A 445 15.23 25.98 -20.34
CA LEU A 445 15.51 25.14 -19.17
C LEU A 445 16.29 23.89 -19.54
N ALA A 446 15.98 23.29 -20.69
CA ALA A 446 16.62 22.08 -21.17
C ALA A 446 16.40 21.92 -22.68
N THR A 447 17.33 21.23 -23.34
CA THR A 447 17.22 20.80 -24.74
C THR A 447 17.64 19.34 -24.84
N ASN A 448 17.08 18.60 -25.81
CA ASN A 448 17.47 17.24 -26.10
C ASN A 448 17.09 16.87 -27.54
N ASP A 449 18.01 16.25 -28.29
CA ASP A 449 17.78 15.69 -29.64
C ASP A 449 17.83 14.15 -29.64
N ASP A 450 18.68 13.54 -28.82
CA ASP A 450 18.76 12.09 -28.63
C ASP A 450 18.66 11.73 -27.13
N TRP A 451 17.54 11.17 -26.68
CA TRP A 451 17.27 10.93 -25.25
C TRP A 451 18.28 9.97 -24.61
N GLY A 452 18.72 8.95 -25.36
CA GLY A 452 19.62 7.91 -24.87
C GLY A 452 21.04 8.40 -24.61
N SER A 453 21.39 9.58 -25.15
CA SER A 453 22.69 10.22 -24.94
C SER A 453 22.73 11.14 -23.72
N ALA A 454 21.57 11.46 -23.14
CA ALA A 454 21.46 12.38 -22.02
C ALA A 454 22.04 11.76 -20.73
N ALA A 455 22.65 12.59 -19.88
CA ALA A 455 23.24 12.16 -18.61
C ALA A 455 22.23 11.48 -17.67
N ASN A 456 20.93 11.78 -17.81
CA ASN A 456 19.84 11.22 -17.03
C ASN A 456 19.04 10.13 -17.77
N ALA A 457 19.58 9.52 -18.83
CA ALA A 457 18.88 8.49 -19.62
C ALA A 457 18.43 7.27 -18.77
N ALA A 458 19.20 6.90 -17.75
CA ALA A 458 18.84 5.83 -16.83
C ALA A 458 17.58 6.18 -16.02
N GLN A 459 17.45 7.42 -15.55
CA GLN A 459 16.26 7.90 -14.85
C GLN A 459 15.06 8.01 -15.80
N VAL A 460 15.25 8.46 -17.05
CA VAL A 460 14.19 8.45 -18.07
C VAL A 460 13.70 7.03 -18.36
N THR A 461 14.60 6.04 -18.35
CA THR A 461 14.23 4.63 -18.50
C THR A 461 13.44 4.14 -17.28
N ALA A 462 13.93 4.42 -16.07
CA ALA A 462 13.27 4.08 -14.82
C ALA A 462 11.90 4.74 -14.67
N SER A 463 11.67 5.86 -15.35
CA SER A 463 10.38 6.56 -15.37
C SER A 463 9.28 5.77 -16.12
N GLY A 464 9.65 4.80 -16.95
CA GLY A 464 8.73 4.07 -17.83
C GLY A 464 8.30 4.84 -19.09
N PHE A 465 8.83 6.05 -19.33
CA PHE A 465 8.40 6.92 -20.43
C PHE A 465 9.49 7.17 -21.47
N ALA A 466 10.63 6.47 -21.40
CA ALA A 466 11.67 6.53 -22.42
C ALA A 466 11.11 6.25 -23.84
N PRO A 467 11.46 7.07 -24.84
CA PRO A 467 11.18 6.76 -26.23
C PRO A 467 11.85 5.44 -26.66
N ALA A 468 11.22 4.72 -27.59
CA ALA A 468 11.75 3.44 -28.05
C ALA A 468 12.90 3.62 -29.06
N ASN A 469 12.89 4.71 -29.83
CA ASN A 469 13.94 5.01 -30.78
C ASN A 469 14.99 5.95 -30.14
N ALA A 470 16.27 5.71 -30.42
CA ALA A 470 17.37 6.52 -29.88
C ALA A 470 17.41 7.94 -30.44
N LYS A 471 16.81 8.17 -31.62
CA LYS A 471 16.68 9.47 -32.31
C LYS A 471 15.50 10.32 -31.83
N GLU A 472 14.84 9.89 -30.77
CA GLU A 472 13.75 10.64 -30.18
C GLU A 472 14.24 11.41 -28.97
N SER A 473 13.54 12.49 -28.62
CA SER A 473 13.97 13.35 -27.53
C SER A 473 13.10 13.17 -26.29
N ALA A 474 13.73 13.26 -25.12
CA ALA A 474 13.06 13.27 -23.84
C ALA A 474 13.82 14.10 -22.80
N ILE A 475 13.07 14.83 -21.99
CA ILE A 475 13.57 15.66 -20.89
C ILE A 475 12.84 15.21 -19.62
N LEU A 476 13.57 14.71 -18.63
CA LEU A 476 13.10 14.47 -17.27
C LEU A 476 13.59 15.60 -16.36
N VAL A 477 12.67 16.34 -15.77
CA VAL A 477 13.00 17.55 -14.98
C VAL A 477 11.96 17.81 -13.90
N THR A 478 12.41 18.33 -12.76
CA THR A 478 11.54 18.85 -11.69
C THR A 478 11.35 20.35 -11.87
N LEU A 479 10.10 20.78 -12.00
CA LEU A 479 9.74 22.15 -12.32
C LEU A 479 8.86 22.75 -11.21
N PRO A 480 9.10 24.00 -10.78
CA PRO A 480 8.18 24.68 -9.87
C PRO A 480 6.80 24.91 -10.53
N PRO A 481 5.77 25.31 -9.76
CA PRO A 481 4.51 25.76 -10.33
C PRO A 481 4.72 26.92 -11.31
N GLY A 482 4.04 26.87 -12.46
CA GLY A 482 4.21 27.86 -13.53
C GLY A 482 3.84 27.33 -14.91
N ALA A 483 3.90 28.22 -15.91
CA ALA A 483 3.66 27.89 -17.31
C ALA A 483 4.97 27.56 -18.04
N TYR A 484 4.92 26.51 -18.85
CA TYR A 484 6.05 25.97 -19.59
C TYR A 484 5.67 25.71 -21.05
N THR A 485 6.68 25.72 -21.90
CA THR A 485 6.53 25.54 -23.34
C THR A 485 7.59 24.57 -23.85
N ALA A 486 7.14 23.49 -24.46
CA ALA A 486 7.93 22.47 -25.09
C ALA A 486 7.83 22.65 -26.62
N ILE A 487 8.95 22.98 -27.24
CA ILE A 487 9.06 23.27 -28.67
C ILE A 487 9.69 22.06 -29.35
N VAL A 488 8.98 21.49 -30.32
CA VAL A 488 9.47 20.35 -31.11
C VAL A 488 9.87 20.84 -32.50
N ARG A 489 11.11 20.53 -32.89
CA ARG A 489 11.69 20.83 -34.20
C ARG A 489 12.22 19.56 -34.84
N GLY A 490 12.35 19.55 -36.16
CA GLY A 490 13.21 18.57 -36.83
C GLY A 490 14.65 19.06 -36.85
N VAL A 491 15.60 18.20 -36.50
CA VAL A 491 17.02 18.47 -36.71
C VAL A 491 17.25 18.84 -38.18
N ALA A 492 18.11 19.84 -38.40
CA ALA A 492 18.38 20.43 -39.73
C ALA A 492 17.12 20.98 -40.44
N ASN A 493 16.12 21.46 -39.69
CA ASN A 493 14.86 21.99 -40.21
C ASN A 493 14.07 20.97 -41.06
N THR A 494 14.15 19.69 -40.71
CA THR A 494 13.30 18.67 -41.32
C THR A 494 11.85 18.81 -40.87
N THR A 495 10.93 18.27 -41.66
CA THR A 495 9.49 18.27 -41.37
C THR A 495 8.95 16.85 -41.34
N GLY A 496 7.89 16.60 -40.58
CA GLY A 496 7.24 15.30 -40.52
C GLY A 496 6.23 15.23 -39.39
N VAL A 497 5.53 14.11 -39.29
CA VAL A 497 4.57 13.89 -38.21
C VAL A 497 5.31 13.51 -36.93
N ALA A 498 5.04 14.21 -35.84
CA ALA A 498 5.55 13.86 -34.52
C ALA A 498 4.41 13.82 -33.49
N ILE A 499 4.71 13.27 -32.31
CA ILE A 499 3.90 13.41 -31.11
C ILE A 499 4.74 14.07 -30.04
N ILE A 500 4.22 15.15 -29.45
CA ILE A 500 4.73 15.70 -28.18
C ILE A 500 3.89 15.17 -27.02
N GLU A 501 4.53 14.77 -25.92
CA GLU A 501 3.85 14.22 -24.74
C GLU A 501 4.45 14.77 -23.44
N VAL A 502 3.60 15.04 -22.44
CA VAL A 502 4.01 15.44 -21.09
C VAL A 502 3.38 14.50 -20.07
N PHE A 503 4.20 13.92 -19.21
CA PHE A 503 3.81 12.99 -18.15
C PHE A 503 4.22 13.55 -16.79
N ALA A 504 3.31 13.54 -15.81
CA ALA A 504 3.66 13.74 -14.41
C ALA A 504 4.23 12.45 -13.81
N GLN A 505 5.28 12.58 -12.99
CA GLN A 505 5.92 11.50 -12.22
C GLN A 505 5.44 11.44 -10.77
#